data_AF-C7MA10-F1
#
_entry.id   AF-C7MA10-F1
#
_cell.length_a   1.000
_cell.length_b   1.000
_cell.length_c   1.000
_cell.angle_alpha   90.00
_cell.angle_beta   90.00
_cell.angle_gamma   90.00
#
_symmetry.space_group_name_H-M   'P 1'
#
loop_
_entity.id
_entity.type
_entity.pdbx_description
1 polymer ?
#
loop_
_entity_poly.entity_id
_entity_poly.type
_entity_poly.pdbx_seq_one_letter_code
_entity_poly.pdbx_strand_id
1 'polypeptide(L)'
;MTTMAEPRRPARRDSTAPPPRVRRTAEQWLLGIGMAVSFVTMGGFVLAMNRIDEVTFEQVVMPALVGAEAGVPVEEARLLADTLAAWFGVTLVAVLLLSVIALFLARRRPWRRGAGWWALAAGLACLLGSQLILFPVAFVFFVAAGFFALRPVTDGSPS
;
A
#
# COMPACT_ATOMS: atom_id res chain seq x y z
N MET A 1 31.49 -60.70 -28.43
CA MET A 1 31.56 -59.83 -27.24
C MET A 1 31.44 -58.40 -27.73
N THR A 2 30.24 -57.83 -27.68
CA THR A 2 29.95 -56.50 -28.22
C THR A 2 29.63 -55.60 -27.03
N THR A 3 30.57 -54.73 -26.68
CA THR A 3 30.45 -53.78 -25.58
C THR A 3 29.49 -52.66 -25.99
N MET A 4 28.31 -52.61 -25.38
CA MET A 4 27.38 -51.48 -25.53
C MET A 4 28.00 -50.23 -24.89
N ALA A 5 28.17 -49.17 -25.68
CA ALA A 5 28.51 -47.84 -25.18
C ALA A 5 27.23 -47.17 -24.64
N GLU A 6 27.23 -46.87 -23.34
CA GLU A 6 26.14 -46.20 -22.63
C GLU A 6 26.11 -44.69 -22.98
N PRO A 7 24.95 -44.12 -23.37
CA PRO A 7 24.86 -42.71 -23.69
C PRO A 7 24.91 -41.86 -22.42
N ARG A 8 25.98 -41.07 -22.25
CA ARG A 8 26.12 -40.06 -21.19
C ARG A 8 24.95 -39.07 -21.25
N ARG A 9 24.06 -39.14 -20.25
CA ARG A 9 23.03 -38.10 -20.01
C ARG A 9 23.70 -36.73 -19.84
N PRO A 10 23.17 -35.66 -20.46
CA PRO A 10 23.71 -34.32 -20.24
C PRO A 10 23.49 -33.94 -18.77
N ALA A 11 24.58 -33.50 -18.12
CA ALA A 11 24.57 -33.02 -16.76
C ALA A 11 23.52 -31.91 -16.62
N ARG A 12 22.49 -32.20 -15.80
CA ARG A 12 21.50 -31.21 -15.36
C ARG A 12 22.31 -30.08 -14.71
N ARG A 13 22.28 -28.88 -15.28
CA ARG A 13 22.82 -27.68 -14.62
C ARG A 13 22.03 -27.50 -13.33
N ASP A 14 22.59 -27.99 -12.23
CA ASP A 14 22.15 -27.66 -10.89
C ASP A 14 22.49 -26.19 -10.64
N SER A 15 21.62 -25.29 -11.11
CA SER A 15 21.58 -23.91 -10.64
C SER A 15 21.08 -23.91 -9.20
N THR A 16 21.95 -24.34 -8.29
CA THR A 16 21.76 -24.39 -6.82
C THR A 16 22.20 -23.09 -6.15
N ALA A 17 22.02 -21.94 -6.81
CA ALA A 17 22.03 -20.68 -6.10
C ALA A 17 20.68 -20.60 -5.35
N PRO A 18 20.64 -20.70 -4.00
CA PRO A 18 19.41 -20.47 -3.29
C PRO A 18 18.94 -19.05 -3.64
N PRO A 19 17.66 -18.87 -4.05
CA PRO A 19 17.16 -17.54 -4.38
C PRO A 19 17.42 -16.62 -3.18
N PRO A 20 17.87 -15.37 -3.40
CA PRO A 20 18.20 -14.46 -2.32
C PRO A 20 17.00 -14.38 -1.39
N ARG A 21 17.19 -14.81 -0.14
CA ARG A 21 16.19 -14.74 0.92
C ARG A 21 16.06 -13.27 1.32
N VAL A 22 15.40 -12.47 0.48
CA VAL A 22 14.93 -11.15 0.89
C VAL A 22 14.11 -11.38 2.15
N ARG A 23 14.61 -10.90 3.29
CA ARG A 23 14.00 -11.17 4.60
C ARG A 23 12.60 -10.57 4.59
N ARG A 24 11.57 -11.38 4.86
CA ARG A 24 10.14 -10.98 4.98
C ARG A 24 9.91 -9.74 5.86
N THR A 25 10.88 -9.46 6.72
CA THR A 25 10.99 -8.24 7.53
C THR A 25 10.87 -6.99 6.68
N ALA A 26 11.54 -6.90 5.52
CA ALA A 26 11.50 -5.71 4.67
C ALA A 26 10.08 -5.39 4.15
N GLU A 27 9.31 -6.40 3.76
CA GLU A 27 7.92 -6.24 3.28
C GLU A 27 6.99 -5.76 4.39
N GLN A 28 7.15 -6.31 5.59
CA GLN A 28 6.40 -5.89 6.76
C GLN A 28 6.77 -4.47 7.19
N TRP A 29 8.05 -4.10 7.09
CA TRP A 29 8.50 -2.73 7.31
C TRP A 29 7.92 -1.78 6.27
N LEU A 30 7.96 -2.12 4.98
CA LEU A 30 7.37 -1.30 3.91
C LEU A 30 5.87 -1.09 4.12
N LEU A 31 5.13 -2.15 4.44
CA LEU A 31 3.69 -2.03 4.70
C LEU A 31 3.42 -1.20 5.97
N GLY A 32 4.21 -1.39 7.02
CA GLY A 32 4.13 -0.60 8.25
C GLY A 32 4.44 0.88 8.03
N ILE A 33 5.45 1.19 7.22
CA ILE A 33 5.80 2.55 6.81
C ILE A 33 4.64 3.15 6.00
N GLY A 34 4.08 2.42 5.04
CA GLY A 34 2.90 2.86 4.28
C GLY A 34 1.73 3.20 5.21
N MET A 35 1.42 2.31 6.16
CA MET A 35 0.36 2.56 7.16
C MET A 35 0.64 3.81 7.99
N ALA A 36 1.86 3.98 8.50
CA ALA A 36 2.24 5.12 9.31
C ALA A 36 2.15 6.43 8.52
N VAL A 37 2.66 6.45 7.30
CA VAL A 37 2.63 7.64 6.43
C VAL A 37 1.18 7.98 6.06
N SER A 38 0.35 7.01 5.68
CA SER A 38 -1.09 7.23 5.44
C SER A 38 -1.80 7.76 6.67
N PHE A 39 -1.52 7.21 7.85
CA PHE A 39 -2.12 7.67 9.10
C PHE A 39 -1.75 9.12 9.42
N VAL A 40 -0.47 9.49 9.28
CA VAL A 40 -0.03 10.86 9.54
C VAL A 40 -0.61 11.84 8.52
N THR A 41 -0.59 11.49 7.23
CA THR A 41 -1.07 12.41 6.18
C THR A 41 -2.59 12.52 6.15
N MET A 42 -3.33 11.43 5.98
CA MET A 42 -4.80 11.47 5.94
C MET A 42 -5.39 11.77 7.31
N GLY A 43 -4.90 11.11 8.36
CA GLY A 43 -5.41 11.30 9.72
C GLY A 43 -5.04 12.67 10.28
N GLY A 44 -3.84 13.17 9.95
CA GLY A 44 -3.43 14.53 10.28
C GLY A 44 -4.30 15.59 9.59
N PHE A 45 -4.62 15.40 8.30
CA PHE A 45 -5.54 16.29 7.58
C PHE A 45 -6.94 16.30 8.20
N VAL A 46 -7.51 15.11 8.48
CA VAL A 46 -8.81 14.97 9.15
C VAL A 46 -8.81 15.67 10.50
N LEU A 47 -7.78 15.46 11.31
CA LEU A 47 -7.66 16.06 12.62
C LEU A 47 -7.52 17.58 12.54
N ALA A 48 -6.71 18.08 11.59
CA ALA A 48 -6.55 19.51 11.36
C ALA A 48 -7.88 20.15 10.98
N MET A 49 -8.59 19.62 9.99
CA MET A 49 -9.91 20.14 9.56
C MET A 49 -10.94 20.20 10.70
N ASN A 50 -10.93 19.22 11.61
CA ASN A 50 -11.80 19.20 12.79
C ASN A 50 -11.39 20.18 13.90
N ARG A 51 -10.17 20.72 13.87
CA ARG A 51 -9.60 21.57 14.93
C ARG A 51 -9.32 23.00 14.50
N ILE A 52 -9.27 23.29 13.20
CA ILE A 52 -9.06 24.66 12.70
C ILE A 52 -10.30 25.53 12.94
N ASP A 53 -10.03 26.77 13.32
CA ASP A 53 -10.97 27.87 13.41
C ASP A 53 -11.26 28.48 12.02
N GLU A 54 -12.36 29.23 11.92
CA GLU A 54 -12.84 29.83 10.66
C GLU A 54 -11.78 30.73 9.99
N VAL A 55 -11.07 31.53 10.79
CA VAL A 55 -10.04 32.46 10.29
C VAL A 55 -8.90 31.71 9.62
N THR A 56 -8.42 30.62 10.23
CA THR A 56 -7.37 29.77 9.66
C THR A 56 -7.86 29.04 8.41
N PHE A 57 -9.13 28.63 8.37
CA PHE A 57 -9.73 27.99 7.21
C PHE A 57 -9.75 28.94 6.00
N GLU A 58 -10.25 30.16 6.17
CA GLU A 58 -10.33 31.16 5.10
C GLU A 58 -8.96 31.57 4.56
N GLN A 59 -7.95 31.70 5.42
CA GLN A 59 -6.64 32.21 5.03
C GLN A 59 -5.73 31.16 4.40
N VAL A 60 -5.86 29.89 4.81
CA VAL A 60 -4.92 28.83 4.42
C VAL A 60 -5.57 27.76 3.56
N VAL A 61 -6.79 27.34 3.91
CA VAL A 61 -7.44 26.17 3.30
C VAL A 61 -8.29 26.58 2.11
N MET A 62 -9.06 27.67 2.21
CA MET A 62 -9.91 28.15 1.13
C MET A 62 -9.14 28.51 -0.15
N PRO A 63 -8.00 29.22 -0.11
CA PRO A 63 -7.22 29.52 -1.31
C PRO A 63 -6.64 28.25 -1.95
N ALA A 64 -6.35 27.23 -1.15
CA ALA A 64 -5.84 25.95 -1.62
C ALA A 64 -6.95 25.06 -2.23
N LEU A 65 -8.18 25.15 -1.73
CA LEU A 65 -9.32 24.36 -2.20
C LEU A 65 -9.96 24.94 -3.46
N VAL A 66 -10.18 26.25 -3.49
CA VAL A 66 -11.01 26.88 -4.52
C VAL A 66 -10.18 27.80 -5.43
N GLY A 67 -8.96 28.14 -5.03
CA GLY A 67 -8.15 29.16 -5.71
C GLY A 67 -8.52 30.58 -5.25
N ALA A 68 -7.59 31.52 -5.40
CA ALA A 68 -7.67 32.85 -4.80
C ALA A 68 -8.88 33.71 -5.26
N GLU A 69 -9.57 33.35 -6.35
CA GLU A 69 -10.61 34.18 -6.98
C GLU A 69 -11.97 33.49 -7.19
N ALA A 70 -12.20 32.33 -6.58
CA ALA A 70 -13.36 31.52 -6.98
C ALA A 70 -14.74 32.08 -6.61
N GLY A 71 -14.84 33.16 -5.84
CA GLY A 71 -16.13 33.77 -5.49
C GLY A 71 -17.10 32.84 -4.75
N VAL A 72 -16.61 31.70 -4.24
CA VAL A 72 -17.40 30.72 -3.49
C VAL A 72 -17.58 31.23 -2.06
N PRO A 73 -18.80 31.19 -1.51
CA PRO A 73 -19.04 31.58 -0.12
C PRO A 73 -18.31 30.65 0.85
N VAL A 74 -17.79 31.23 1.95
CA VAL A 74 -16.96 30.54 2.95
C VAL A 74 -17.64 29.27 3.48
N GLU A 75 -18.94 29.36 3.80
CA GLU A 75 -19.74 28.25 4.29
C GLU A 75 -19.79 27.06 3.32
N GLU A 76 -19.92 27.31 2.02
CA GLU A 76 -19.91 26.21 1.03
C GLU A 76 -18.52 25.60 0.91
N ALA A 77 -17.47 26.43 0.91
CA ALA A 77 -16.10 25.95 0.91
C ALA A 77 -15.80 25.10 2.16
N ARG A 78 -16.30 25.50 3.34
CA ARG A 78 -16.15 24.75 4.58
C ARG A 78 -16.88 23.42 4.53
N LEU A 79 -18.10 23.40 4.01
CA LEU A 79 -18.89 22.18 3.80
C LEU A 79 -18.17 21.18 2.88
N LEU A 80 -17.58 21.68 1.79
CA LEU A 80 -16.76 20.88 0.87
C LEU A 80 -15.52 20.32 1.57
N ALA A 81 -14.84 21.14 2.36
CA ALA A 81 -13.64 20.74 3.09
C ALA A 81 -13.93 19.69 4.16
N ASP A 82 -15.02 19.83 4.91
CA ASP A 82 -15.47 18.87 5.92
C ASP A 82 -15.89 17.54 5.28
N THR A 83 -16.56 17.59 4.12
CA THR A 83 -16.91 16.40 3.35
C THR A 83 -15.66 15.68 2.84
N LEU A 84 -14.67 16.43 2.36
CA LEU A 84 -13.37 15.89 1.93
C LEU A 84 -12.61 15.26 3.10
N ALA A 85 -12.60 15.92 4.25
CA ALA A 85 -12.00 15.39 5.48
C ALA A 85 -12.70 14.09 5.90
N ALA A 86 -14.02 14.04 5.92
CA ALA A 86 -14.77 12.82 6.23
C ALA A 86 -14.42 11.67 5.26
N TRP A 87 -14.33 11.96 3.96
CA TRP A 87 -13.96 10.99 2.93
C TRP A 87 -12.53 10.45 3.13
N PHE A 88 -11.56 11.33 3.44
CA PHE A 88 -10.20 10.94 3.80
C PHE A 88 -10.17 10.06 5.05
N GLY A 89 -10.96 10.38 6.07
CA GLY A 89 -11.06 9.59 7.29
C GLY A 89 -11.58 8.17 7.04
N VAL A 90 -12.68 8.04 6.29
CA VAL A 90 -13.23 6.72 5.91
C VAL A 90 -12.24 5.91 5.08
N THR A 91 -11.59 6.57 4.11
CA THR A 91 -10.54 5.93 3.28
C THR A 91 -9.40 5.42 4.14
N LEU A 92 -8.91 6.23 5.08
CA LEU A 92 -7.82 5.84 5.97
C LEU A 92 -8.18 4.58 6.77
N VAL A 93 -9.38 4.53 7.35
CA VAL A 93 -9.85 3.35 8.10
C VAL A 93 -9.86 2.12 7.19
N ALA A 94 -10.37 2.22 5.97
CA ALA A 94 -10.37 1.12 5.01
C ALA A 94 -8.94 0.66 4.68
N VAL A 95 -8.02 1.58 4.37
CA VAL A 95 -6.62 1.28 4.05
C VAL A 95 -5.92 0.58 5.22
N LEU A 96 -6.12 1.05 6.45
CA LEU A 96 -5.54 0.44 7.64
C LEU A 96 -6.08 -0.97 7.87
N LEU A 97 -7.39 -1.19 7.74
CA LEU A 97 -7.99 -2.52 7.87
C LEU A 97 -7.44 -3.48 6.82
N LEU A 98 -7.38 -3.07 5.55
CA LEU A 98 -6.80 -3.87 4.47
C LEU A 98 -5.32 -4.20 4.74
N SER A 99 -4.56 -3.25 5.25
CA SER A 99 -3.14 -3.42 5.59
C SER A 99 -2.94 -4.38 6.77
N VAL A 100 -3.79 -4.28 7.81
CA VAL A 100 -3.77 -5.23 8.93
C VAL A 100 -4.12 -6.64 8.47
N ILE A 101 -5.10 -6.80 7.58
CA ILE A 101 -5.45 -8.09 6.98
C ILE A 101 -4.26 -8.64 6.17
N ALA A 102 -3.59 -7.80 5.38
CA ALA A 102 -2.40 -8.19 4.63
C ALA A 102 -1.27 -8.66 5.56
N LEU A 103 -0.99 -7.94 6.66
CA LEU A 103 0.00 -8.35 7.67
C LEU A 103 -0.39 -9.66 8.35
N PHE A 104 -1.66 -9.82 8.71
CA PHE A 104 -2.16 -11.02 9.35
C PHE A 104 -2.02 -12.25 8.44
N LEU A 105 -2.39 -12.14 7.17
CA LEU A 105 -2.20 -13.20 6.17
C LEU A 105 -0.72 -13.49 5.94
N ALA A 106 0.13 -12.46 5.86
CA ALA A 106 1.56 -12.61 5.69
C ALA A 106 2.21 -13.35 6.88
N ARG A 107 1.70 -13.15 8.09
CA ARG A 107 2.16 -13.86 9.31
C ARG A 107 1.61 -15.29 9.40
N ARG A 108 0.33 -15.52 9.09
CA ARG A 108 -0.35 -16.80 9.35
C ARG A 108 -0.24 -17.83 8.23
N ARG A 109 -0.19 -17.41 6.95
CA ARG A 109 -0.10 -18.31 5.78
C ARG A 109 0.87 -17.76 4.73
N PRO A 110 2.20 -17.83 4.99
CA PRO A 110 3.21 -17.17 4.17
C PRO A 110 3.45 -17.83 2.80
N TRP A 111 2.66 -18.84 2.47
CA TRP A 111 2.72 -19.67 1.28
C TRP A 111 1.73 -19.25 0.20
N ARG A 112 0.74 -18.42 0.56
CA ARG A 112 -0.29 -17.96 -0.38
C ARG A 112 0.01 -16.53 -0.80
N ARG A 113 -0.03 -16.27 -2.12
CA ARG A 113 0.03 -14.94 -2.75
C ARG A 113 -1.08 -13.97 -2.31
N GLY A 114 -1.99 -14.39 -1.43
CA GLY A 114 -3.12 -13.59 -0.97
C GLY A 114 -2.72 -12.29 -0.27
N ALA A 115 -1.60 -12.27 0.48
CA ALA A 115 -1.15 -11.04 1.16
C ALA A 115 -0.80 -9.92 0.17
N GLY A 116 -0.27 -10.25 -1.01
CA GLY A 116 0.04 -9.26 -2.05
C GLY A 116 -1.21 -8.60 -2.65
N TRP A 117 -2.29 -9.37 -2.82
CA TRP A 117 -3.58 -8.82 -3.30
C TRP A 117 -4.21 -7.85 -2.29
N TRP A 118 -4.11 -8.14 -1.00
CA TRP A 118 -4.61 -7.22 0.04
C TRP A 118 -3.75 -5.96 0.17
N ALA A 119 -2.42 -6.08 0.02
CA ALA A 119 -1.54 -4.91 -0.04
C ALA A 119 -1.81 -4.05 -1.29
N LEU A 120 -2.08 -4.68 -2.44
CA LEU A 120 -2.46 -3.99 -3.67
C LEU A 120 -3.81 -3.29 -3.51
N ALA A 121 -4.80 -3.97 -2.91
CA ALA A 121 -6.10 -3.37 -2.59
C ALA A 121 -5.96 -2.18 -1.64
N ALA A 122 -5.08 -2.25 -0.63
CA ALA A 122 -4.79 -1.13 0.27
C ALA A 122 -4.18 0.06 -0.49
N GLY A 123 -3.21 -0.20 -1.39
CA GLY A 123 -2.64 0.84 -2.25
C GLY A 123 -3.66 1.49 -3.18
N LEU A 124 -4.53 0.70 -3.81
CA LEU A 124 -5.62 1.20 -4.65
C LEU A 124 -6.62 2.02 -3.84
N ALA A 125 -7.05 1.53 -2.67
CA ALA A 125 -7.96 2.27 -1.80
C ALA A 125 -7.35 3.62 -1.39
N CYS A 126 -6.05 3.65 -1.06
CA CYS A 126 -5.33 4.89 -0.76
C CYS A 126 -5.28 5.83 -1.98
N LEU A 127 -5.06 5.28 -3.18
CA LEU A 127 -4.94 6.06 -4.40
C LEU A 127 -6.28 6.67 -4.84
N LEU A 128 -7.34 5.86 -4.87
CA LEU A 128 -8.68 6.31 -5.22
C LEU A 128 -9.26 7.24 -4.16
N GLY A 129 -9.10 6.91 -2.88
CA GLY A 129 -9.66 7.71 -1.81
C GLY A 129 -8.94 9.05 -1.61
N SER A 130 -7.68 9.16 -2.05
CA SER A 130 -6.96 10.44 -2.09
C SER A 130 -7.08 11.21 -3.40
N GLN A 131 -7.91 10.76 -4.34
CA GLN A 131 -8.05 11.42 -5.65
C GLN A 131 -6.69 11.65 -6.34
N LEU A 132 -5.76 10.69 -6.24
CA LEU A 132 -4.36 10.76 -6.72
C LEU A 132 -3.43 11.75 -6.01
N ILE A 133 -3.91 12.56 -5.07
CA ILE A 133 -3.09 13.55 -4.34
C ILE A 133 -2.00 12.84 -3.51
N LEU A 134 -2.31 11.69 -2.89
CA LEU A 134 -1.35 10.89 -2.12
C LEU A 134 -0.72 9.77 -2.96
N PHE A 135 -0.48 10.00 -4.26
CA PHE A 135 0.24 9.05 -5.12
C PHE A 135 1.57 8.54 -4.52
N PRO A 136 2.44 9.38 -3.92
CA PRO A 136 3.70 8.91 -3.32
C PRO A 136 3.48 7.90 -2.18
N VAL A 137 2.39 8.06 -1.42
CA VAL A 137 2.06 7.17 -0.30
C VAL A 137 1.51 5.84 -0.82
N ALA A 138 0.60 5.89 -1.80
CA ALA A 138 0.08 4.70 -2.46
C ALA A 138 1.18 3.88 -3.15
N PHE A 139 2.22 4.54 -3.68
CA PHE A 139 3.36 3.89 -4.30
C PHE A 139 4.10 2.95 -3.32
N VAL A 140 4.23 3.33 -2.04
CA VAL A 140 4.86 2.47 -1.02
C VAL A 140 4.07 1.17 -0.84
N PHE A 141 2.73 1.23 -0.86
CA PHE A 141 1.87 0.03 -0.83
C PHE A 141 1.99 -0.80 -2.10
N PHE A 142 2.09 -0.18 -3.28
CA PHE A 142 2.28 -0.91 -4.54
C PHE A 142 3.64 -1.61 -4.59
N VAL A 143 4.70 -0.97 -4.09
CA VAL A 143 6.03 -1.61 -3.95
C VAL A 143 5.93 -2.81 -3.01
N ALA A 144 5.30 -2.65 -1.84
CA ALA A 144 5.08 -3.76 -0.91
C ALA A 144 4.29 -4.91 -1.56
N ALA A 145 3.21 -4.59 -2.30
CA ALA A 145 2.42 -5.57 -3.03
C ALA A 145 3.21 -6.27 -4.14
N GLY A 146 4.04 -5.53 -4.87
CA GLY A 146 4.95 -6.06 -5.89
C GLY A 146 5.93 -7.06 -5.30
N PHE A 147 6.54 -6.75 -4.14
CA PHE A 147 7.38 -7.69 -3.42
C PHE A 147 6.63 -8.96 -2.98
N PHE A 148 5.38 -8.82 -2.50
CA PHE A 148 4.55 -9.98 -2.15
C PHE A 148 4.12 -10.81 -3.38
N ALA A 149 3.93 -10.20 -4.55
CA ALA A 149 3.45 -10.85 -5.77
C ALA A 149 4.56 -11.51 -6.59
N LEU A 150 5.73 -10.87 -6.69
CA LEU A 150 6.87 -11.32 -7.48
C LEU A 150 7.65 -12.47 -6.83
N ARG A 151 7.35 -12.84 -5.58
CA ARG A 151 8.01 -13.99 -4.96
C ARG A 151 7.54 -15.30 -5.60
N PRO A 152 8.48 -16.17 -6.03
CA PRO A 152 8.15 -17.54 -6.39
C PRO A 152 7.55 -18.21 -5.16
N VAL A 153 6.32 -18.71 -5.31
CA VAL A 153 5.73 -19.66 -4.37
C VAL A 153 6.69 -20.85 -4.43
N THR A 154 7.54 -20.99 -3.42
CA THR A 154 8.34 -22.21 -3.30
C THR A 154 7.29 -23.27 -3.06
N ASP A 155 6.95 -24.12 -4.02
CA ASP A 155 6.08 -25.28 -3.79
C ASP A 155 6.82 -26.23 -2.83
N GLY A 156 6.63 -26.03 -1.55
CA GLY A 156 5.72 -26.85 -0.76
C GLY A 156 5.88 -28.29 -1.06
N SER A 157 7.12 -28.77 -1.05
CA SER A 157 7.39 -30.19 -0.98
C SER A 157 6.63 -30.70 0.25
N PRO A 158 5.57 -31.50 0.06
CA PRO A 158 5.04 -32.26 1.16
C PRO A 158 6.12 -33.30 1.48
N SER A 159 6.72 -33.17 2.66
CA SER A 159 7.41 -34.28 3.31
C SER A 159 6.39 -35.27 3.85
#